data_AF-A0A517S7L0-F1
#
_entry.id   AF-A0A517S7L0-F1
#
_cell.length_a   1.000
_cell.length_b   1.000
_cell.length_c   1.000
_cell.angle_alpha   90.00
_cell.angle_beta   90.00
_cell.angle_gamma   90.00
#
_symmetry.space_group_name_H-M   'P 1'
#
loop_
_entity.id
_entity.type
_entity.pdbx_description
1 polymer ?
#
loop_
_entity_poly.entity_id
_entity_poly.type
_entity_poly.pdbx_seq_one_letter_code
_entity_poly.pdbx_strand_id
1 'polypeptide(L)'
;MLNTLWVAHISQTGLVRGPRARRSRSALQPVQMLEARCLMSATANLQAYRPVTQFIDSSAYPISEADESSATLGAGIRVNGDDDNGNGRADYLDLLPSAAADNDLVRVDVIGEGTTFVVSWTGSLAVWTSPLKDAAIINGGSVGNGQSLWVEYVSQAHTVGASTQLQLEVSDGASVATDTVVFHSFQSVVLAIAGNTQEPSRFGDPTLGVYTIAGELYRQGYDVQLYAHHEVLKTGKGKVYDDVVSGVLSRNVNSVAIIGYSWGAGAAYNLSNALKKTKTLAPAGYRLTYTASIDGIKHRSISAETRKPVGTAYHDNVYQRRDLLPRGNKVSGAQNLNVTLASWGTHLRHVTIDDHPTVQQLLVDNLTARVIA
;
A
#
# COMPACT_ATOMS: atom_id res chain seq x y z
N MET A 1 -40.83 -30.26 6.43
CA MET A 1 -41.92 -30.12 5.43
C MET A 1 -41.28 -30.33 4.06
N LEU A 2 -41.26 -31.58 3.59
CA LEU A 2 -41.99 -32.08 2.39
C LEU A 2 -41.46 -31.46 1.08
N ASN A 3 -40.56 -32.18 0.38
CA ASN A 3 -40.80 -32.99 -0.85
C ASN A 3 -40.89 -32.11 -2.12
N THR A 4 -40.26 -32.40 -3.27
CA THR A 4 -40.58 -33.57 -4.12
C THR A 4 -39.57 -33.73 -5.28
N LEU A 5 -39.18 -34.99 -5.52
CA LEU A 5 -38.45 -35.56 -6.67
C LEU A 5 -39.33 -35.60 -7.94
N TRP A 6 -38.73 -35.52 -9.13
CA TRP A 6 -39.32 -36.08 -10.36
C TRP A 6 -38.36 -37.04 -11.06
N VAL A 7 -38.79 -38.30 -11.18
CA VAL A 7 -38.19 -39.41 -11.92
C VAL A 7 -39.06 -39.64 -13.14
N ALA A 8 -38.47 -39.70 -14.34
CA ALA A 8 -39.18 -40.08 -15.56
C ALA A 8 -38.92 -41.56 -15.89
N HIS A 9 -40.02 -42.25 -16.18
CA HIS A 9 -40.17 -43.69 -16.33
C HIS A 9 -39.91 -44.15 -17.77
N ILE A 10 -39.34 -45.35 -17.91
CA ILE A 10 -39.05 -46.06 -19.16
C ILE A 10 -40.30 -46.86 -19.59
N SER A 11 -40.68 -46.80 -20.86
CA SER A 11 -41.67 -47.68 -21.49
C SER A 11 -40.99 -48.65 -22.46
N GLN A 12 -41.13 -49.95 -22.19
CA GLN A 12 -40.77 -51.05 -23.08
C GLN A 12 -41.92 -51.37 -24.03
N THR A 13 -41.63 -51.42 -25.34
CA THR A 13 -42.48 -52.10 -26.32
C THR A 13 -41.63 -53.09 -27.13
N GLY A 14 -42.04 -54.35 -27.08
CA GLY A 14 -41.41 -55.46 -27.76
C GLY A 14 -41.75 -55.50 -29.25
N LEU A 15 -40.78 -55.94 -30.05
CA LEU A 15 -40.98 -56.29 -31.45
C LEU A 15 -40.19 -57.55 -31.82
N VAL A 16 -40.88 -58.37 -32.61
CA VAL A 16 -40.66 -59.77 -32.97
C VAL A 16 -39.41 -59.96 -33.86
N ARG A 17 -38.64 -61.02 -33.60
CA ARG A 17 -37.45 -61.42 -34.38
C ARG A 17 -37.81 -62.25 -35.60
N GLY A 18 -37.43 -61.78 -36.79
CA GLY A 18 -37.29 -62.60 -38.00
C GLY A 18 -35.82 -63.01 -38.24
N PRO A 19 -35.54 -64.15 -38.91
CA PRO A 19 -34.18 -64.62 -39.14
C PRO A 19 -33.50 -63.80 -40.26
N ARG A 20 -32.53 -62.95 -39.88
CA ARG A 20 -31.71 -62.19 -40.83
C ARG A 20 -30.40 -62.92 -41.15
N ALA A 21 -30.09 -62.95 -42.44
CA ALA A 21 -28.88 -63.50 -43.04
C ALA A 21 -27.60 -62.96 -42.40
N ARG A 22 -26.63 -63.86 -42.17
CA ARG A 22 -25.26 -63.55 -41.71
C ARG A 22 -24.55 -62.67 -42.74
N ARG A 23 -24.52 -61.35 -42.49
CA ARG A 23 -23.57 -60.44 -43.12
C ARG A 23 -22.22 -60.54 -42.42
N SER A 24 -21.17 -60.67 -43.23
CA SER A 24 -19.76 -60.60 -42.85
C SER A 24 -19.50 -59.41 -41.91
N ARG A 25 -18.95 -59.69 -40.72
CA ARG A 25 -18.54 -58.70 -39.73
C ARG A 25 -17.34 -57.93 -40.27
N SER A 26 -17.58 -56.75 -40.83
CA SER A 26 -16.55 -55.72 -40.95
C SER A 26 -16.07 -55.38 -39.55
N ALA A 27 -14.75 -55.40 -39.33
CA ALA A 27 -14.15 -55.03 -38.05
C ALA A 27 -14.60 -53.60 -37.70
N LEU A 28 -15.38 -53.46 -36.63
CA LEU A 28 -15.77 -52.17 -36.09
C LEU A 28 -14.48 -51.46 -35.68
N GLN A 29 -14.12 -50.40 -36.41
CA GLN A 29 -13.06 -49.52 -35.96
C GLN A 29 -13.45 -48.99 -34.56
N PRO A 30 -12.51 -48.98 -33.60
CA PRO A 30 -12.79 -48.44 -32.29
C PRO A 30 -13.26 -46.99 -32.46
N VAL A 31 -14.50 -46.73 -32.05
CA VAL A 31 -15.01 -45.36 -31.91
C VAL A 31 -14.18 -44.73 -30.80
N GLN A 32 -13.13 -44.01 -31.18
CA GLN A 32 -12.45 -43.12 -30.25
C GLN A 32 -13.47 -42.05 -29.87
N MET A 33 -14.02 -42.16 -28.65
CA MET A 33 -14.65 -41.02 -28.02
C MET A 33 -13.57 -39.94 -27.96
N LEU A 34 -13.71 -38.92 -28.81
CA LEU A 34 -13.07 -37.63 -28.59
C LEU A 34 -13.59 -37.18 -27.24
N GLU A 35 -12.76 -37.37 -26.21
CA GLU A 35 -13.00 -36.78 -24.91
C GLU A 35 -13.29 -35.31 -25.18
N ALA A 36 -14.49 -34.86 -24.82
CA ALA A 36 -14.80 -33.46 -24.72
C ALA A 36 -13.89 -32.91 -23.62
N ARG A 37 -12.63 -32.64 -23.99
CA ARG A 37 -11.72 -31.85 -23.19
C ARG A 37 -12.43 -30.53 -23.04
N CYS A 38 -12.98 -30.32 -21.85
CA CYS A 38 -13.46 -29.02 -21.45
C CYS A 38 -12.25 -28.10 -21.62
N LEU A 39 -12.24 -27.34 -22.72
CA LEU A 39 -11.21 -26.35 -22.98
C LEU A 39 -11.35 -25.34 -21.85
N MET A 40 -10.47 -25.42 -20.86
CA MET A 40 -10.38 -24.39 -19.84
C MET A 40 -9.92 -23.13 -20.57
N SER A 41 -10.76 -22.10 -20.55
CA SER A 41 -10.44 -20.82 -21.19
C SER A 41 -9.28 -20.18 -20.44
N ALA A 42 -8.44 -19.43 -21.17
CA ALA A 42 -7.34 -18.69 -20.59
C ALA A 42 -7.83 -17.78 -19.45
N THR A 43 -7.02 -17.64 -18.41
CA THR A 43 -7.25 -16.69 -17.31
C THR A 43 -5.99 -15.86 -17.08
N ALA A 44 -6.17 -14.59 -16.74
CA ALA A 44 -5.10 -13.64 -16.46
C ALA A 44 -5.44 -12.91 -15.16
N ASN A 45 -4.46 -12.81 -14.27
CA ASN A 45 -4.56 -12.09 -13.01
C ASN A 45 -3.17 -11.62 -12.60
N LEU A 46 -2.95 -10.31 -12.60
CA LEU A 46 -1.90 -9.66 -11.86
C LEU A 46 -2.38 -9.47 -10.42
N GLN A 47 -1.46 -9.64 -9.47
CA GLN A 47 -1.75 -9.30 -8.08
C GLN A 47 -0.69 -8.30 -7.63
N ALA A 48 -1.07 -7.03 -7.56
CA ALA A 48 -0.20 -5.98 -7.08
C ALA A 48 -0.16 -5.97 -5.54
N TYR A 49 0.96 -5.52 -4.99
CA TYR A 49 1.15 -5.34 -3.56
C TYR A 49 1.47 -3.89 -3.23
N ARG A 50 1.22 -3.49 -1.98
CA ARG A 50 1.67 -2.19 -1.49
C ARG A 50 3.22 -2.15 -1.40
N PRO A 51 3.87 -0.99 -1.60
CA PRO A 51 5.33 -0.88 -1.63
C PRO A 51 5.95 -1.13 -0.26
N VAL A 52 7.13 -1.76 -0.26
CA VAL A 52 7.86 -2.13 0.96
C VAL A 52 8.27 -0.87 1.73
N THR A 53 8.26 -0.93 3.06
CA THR A 53 8.99 0.04 3.91
C THR A 53 9.77 -0.72 4.97
N GLN A 54 10.65 -0.03 5.69
CA GLN A 54 11.55 -0.64 6.69
C GLN A 54 10.86 -1.60 7.69
N PHE A 55 9.57 -1.41 7.95
CA PHE A 55 8.79 -2.21 8.93
C PHE A 55 7.57 -2.91 8.33
N ILE A 56 7.43 -2.91 7.00
CA ILE A 56 6.28 -3.46 6.30
C ILE A 56 6.74 -4.50 5.28
N ASP A 57 6.28 -5.73 5.49
CA ASP A 57 6.36 -6.78 4.49
C ASP A 57 5.23 -6.59 3.47
N SER A 58 5.57 -6.27 2.22
CA SER A 58 4.60 -6.05 1.15
C SER A 58 3.71 -7.26 0.91
N SER A 59 4.21 -8.49 1.13
CA SER A 59 3.45 -9.71 0.90
C SER A 59 2.22 -9.85 1.80
N ALA A 60 2.18 -9.11 2.91
CA ALA A 60 1.02 -9.06 3.81
C ALA A 60 -0.08 -8.09 3.33
N TYR A 61 0.15 -7.33 2.26
CA TYR A 61 -0.75 -6.28 1.78
C TYR A 61 -1.00 -6.35 0.26
N PRO A 62 -1.63 -7.44 -0.23
CA PRO A 62 -2.12 -7.47 -1.61
C PRO A 62 -3.20 -6.41 -1.81
N ILE A 63 -3.23 -5.81 -2.99
CA ILE A 63 -4.26 -4.87 -3.41
C ILE A 63 -5.46 -5.67 -3.88
N SER A 64 -6.67 -5.28 -3.47
CA SER A 64 -7.85 -6.03 -3.93
C SER A 64 -8.04 -5.85 -5.43
N GLU A 65 -8.54 -6.87 -6.12
CA GLU A 65 -8.90 -6.80 -7.54
C GLU A 65 -9.76 -5.57 -7.89
N ALA A 66 -10.69 -5.23 -6.99
CA ALA A 66 -11.57 -4.07 -7.17
C ALA A 66 -10.82 -2.72 -7.12
N ASP A 67 -9.64 -2.69 -6.48
CA ASP A 67 -8.82 -1.49 -6.28
C ASP A 67 -7.66 -1.38 -7.27
N GLU A 68 -7.26 -2.45 -7.98
CA GLU A 68 -6.08 -2.42 -8.88
C GLU A 68 -6.21 -1.40 -10.02
N SER A 69 -7.44 -1.07 -10.41
CA SER A 69 -7.73 -0.03 -11.42
C SER A 69 -7.89 1.39 -10.84
N SER A 70 -7.82 1.53 -9.51
CA SER A 70 -8.06 2.79 -8.81
C SER A 70 -6.84 3.71 -8.85
N ALA A 71 -7.06 4.97 -9.22
CA ALA A 71 -6.02 6.01 -9.22
C ALA A 71 -5.56 6.44 -7.81
N THR A 72 -6.25 6.00 -6.75
CA THR A 72 -5.94 6.36 -5.36
C THR A 72 -5.80 5.16 -4.44
N LEU A 73 -6.50 4.05 -4.74
CA LEU A 73 -6.43 2.80 -3.96
C LEU A 73 -5.61 1.72 -4.67
N GLY A 74 -5.25 1.90 -5.95
CA GLY A 74 -4.45 0.96 -6.74
C GLY A 74 -2.98 0.93 -6.34
N ALA A 75 -2.09 0.48 -7.22
CA ALA A 75 -0.68 0.31 -6.88
C ALA A 75 0.03 1.67 -6.72
N GLY A 76 0.20 2.11 -5.48
CA GLY A 76 1.03 3.26 -5.18
C GLY A 76 2.50 2.94 -5.40
N ILE A 77 3.24 3.82 -6.07
CA ILE A 77 4.66 3.65 -6.38
C ILE A 77 5.46 4.92 -6.03
N ARG A 78 6.68 4.76 -5.51
CA ARG A 78 7.55 5.90 -5.23
C ARG A 78 8.31 6.30 -6.49
N VAL A 79 8.59 7.59 -6.62
CA VAL A 79 9.53 8.07 -7.64
C VAL A 79 10.92 7.65 -7.18
N ASN A 80 11.60 6.81 -7.97
CA ASN A 80 12.85 6.16 -7.57
C ASN A 80 14.11 7.04 -7.74
N GLY A 81 14.02 8.28 -7.25
CA GLY A 81 14.98 9.35 -7.51
C GLY A 81 16.08 9.51 -6.46
N ASP A 82 16.00 8.80 -5.34
CA ASP A 82 17.05 8.69 -4.33
C ASP A 82 18.16 7.71 -4.72
N ASP A 83 19.15 7.58 -3.84
CA ASP A 83 20.39 6.83 -4.05
C ASP A 83 20.58 5.90 -2.84
N ASP A 84 19.75 4.85 -2.77
CA ASP A 84 19.73 3.91 -1.66
C ASP A 84 21.06 3.15 -1.51
N ASN A 85 21.75 2.96 -2.63
CA ASN A 85 23.00 2.21 -2.71
C ASN A 85 24.26 3.09 -2.50
N GLY A 86 24.09 4.41 -2.47
CA GLY A 86 25.13 5.39 -2.15
C GLY A 86 26.18 5.58 -3.25
N ASN A 87 25.87 5.27 -4.51
CA ASN A 87 26.79 5.40 -5.63
C ASN A 87 26.82 6.81 -6.26
N GLY A 88 25.99 7.73 -5.77
CA GLY A 88 25.84 9.10 -6.25
C GLY A 88 24.92 9.27 -7.45
N ARG A 89 24.11 8.25 -7.78
CA ARG A 89 23.13 8.26 -8.88
C ARG A 89 21.75 7.93 -8.35
N ALA A 90 20.75 8.54 -8.98
CA ALA A 90 19.37 8.17 -8.72
C ALA A 90 19.12 6.71 -9.14
N ASP A 91 18.40 5.94 -8.33
CA ASP A 91 18.20 4.51 -8.53
C ASP A 91 17.46 4.20 -9.86
N TYR A 92 16.60 5.11 -10.36
CA TYR A 92 15.99 4.96 -11.70
C TYR A 92 16.99 5.05 -12.87
N LEU A 93 18.20 5.54 -12.63
CA LEU A 93 19.30 5.56 -13.62
C LEU A 93 20.21 4.33 -13.49
N ASP A 94 20.03 3.52 -12.45
CA ASP A 94 20.82 2.33 -12.19
C ASP A 94 20.21 1.11 -12.89
N LEU A 95 20.79 0.81 -14.06
CA LEU A 95 20.38 -0.32 -14.91
C LEU A 95 21.12 -1.62 -14.58
N LEU A 96 22.01 -1.59 -13.58
CA LEU A 96 22.81 -2.74 -13.18
C LEU A 96 22.27 -3.32 -11.87
N PRO A 97 22.42 -4.64 -11.64
CA PRO A 97 22.01 -5.25 -10.39
C PRO A 97 22.68 -4.55 -9.20
N SER A 98 21.87 -4.25 -8.17
CA SER A 98 22.35 -3.65 -6.93
C SER A 98 22.63 -4.73 -5.89
N ALA A 99 23.63 -4.50 -5.04
CA ALA A 99 23.91 -5.38 -3.90
C ALA A 99 22.85 -5.26 -2.78
N ALA A 100 22.06 -4.18 -2.80
CA ALA A 100 20.97 -3.94 -1.88
C ALA A 100 19.63 -3.93 -2.64
N ALA A 101 18.58 -4.43 -2.00
CA ALA A 101 17.23 -4.29 -2.53
C ALA A 101 16.83 -2.83 -2.50
N ASP A 102 16.30 -2.38 -3.62
CA ASP A 102 15.73 -1.05 -3.79
C ASP A 102 14.38 -0.98 -3.06
N ASN A 103 14.17 0.08 -2.28
CA ASN A 103 12.99 0.19 -1.42
C ASN A 103 11.76 0.80 -2.13
N ASP A 104 11.91 1.21 -3.39
CA ASP A 104 10.87 1.88 -4.18
C ASP A 104 10.17 0.97 -5.19
N LEU A 105 10.62 -0.28 -5.33
CA LEU A 105 10.02 -1.28 -6.21
C LEU A 105 8.69 -1.80 -5.66
N VAL A 106 7.71 -1.93 -6.56
CA VAL A 106 6.41 -2.56 -6.29
C VAL A 106 6.40 -3.99 -6.81
N ARG A 107 6.09 -4.95 -5.93
CA ARG A 107 5.90 -6.34 -6.34
C ARG A 107 4.55 -6.52 -7.04
N VAL A 108 4.54 -7.28 -8.13
CA VAL A 108 3.34 -7.76 -8.82
C VAL A 108 3.50 -9.24 -9.14
N ASP A 109 2.58 -10.10 -8.71
CA ASP A 109 2.62 -11.52 -9.04
C ASP A 109 1.78 -11.83 -10.29
N VAL A 110 2.30 -12.69 -11.17
CA VAL A 110 1.61 -13.18 -12.37
C VAL A 110 0.90 -14.49 -12.03
N ILE A 111 -0.43 -14.51 -12.19
CA ILE A 111 -1.28 -15.67 -11.90
C ILE A 111 -2.21 -15.90 -13.11
N GLY A 112 -2.34 -17.13 -13.58
CA GLY A 112 -3.29 -17.45 -14.64
C GLY A 112 -3.17 -18.86 -15.19
N GLU A 113 -4.04 -19.16 -16.15
CA GLU A 113 -4.10 -20.42 -16.89
C GLU A 113 -3.96 -20.13 -18.38
N GLY A 114 -2.98 -20.77 -19.04
CA GLY A 114 -2.72 -20.58 -20.46
C GLY A 114 -1.37 -21.16 -20.86
N THR A 115 -1.00 -21.01 -22.13
CA THR A 115 0.28 -21.47 -22.68
C THR A 115 1.29 -20.35 -22.85
N THR A 116 0.82 -19.11 -23.03
CA THR A 116 1.66 -17.94 -23.29
C THR A 116 1.23 -16.83 -22.34
N PHE A 117 2.20 -16.20 -21.66
CA PHE A 117 2.00 -15.06 -20.78
C PHE A 117 2.91 -13.93 -21.27
N VAL A 118 2.32 -12.79 -21.59
CA VAL A 118 3.03 -11.61 -22.07
C VAL A 118 2.69 -10.44 -21.16
N VAL A 119 3.71 -9.72 -20.71
CA VAL A 119 3.51 -8.48 -19.96
C VAL A 119 3.86 -7.29 -20.84
N SER A 120 3.03 -6.27 -20.79
CA SER A 120 3.27 -4.99 -21.45
C SER A 120 2.90 -3.85 -20.52
N TRP A 121 3.37 -2.64 -20.80
CA TRP A 121 3.03 -1.48 -19.99
C TRP A 121 3.00 -0.18 -20.78
N THR A 122 2.29 0.79 -20.22
CA THR A 122 2.28 2.19 -20.68
C THR A 122 2.75 3.11 -19.56
N GLY A 123 3.30 4.26 -19.92
CA GLY A 123 3.81 5.24 -18.97
C GLY A 123 5.25 4.99 -18.56
N SER A 124 5.66 5.59 -17.44
CA SER A 124 7.05 5.61 -16.98
C SER A 124 7.37 4.43 -16.07
N LEU A 125 7.25 3.20 -16.60
CA LEU A 125 7.61 1.98 -15.87
C LEU A 125 8.83 1.29 -16.45
N ALA A 126 9.60 0.67 -15.58
CA ALA A 126 10.48 -0.45 -15.89
C ALA A 126 10.05 -1.67 -15.05
N VAL A 127 10.34 -2.87 -15.54
CA VAL A 127 9.92 -4.12 -14.89
C VAL A 127 11.12 -5.05 -14.80
N TRP A 128 11.32 -5.61 -13.60
CA TRP A 128 12.46 -6.45 -13.27
C TRP A 128 12.00 -7.83 -12.78
N THR A 129 12.89 -8.81 -12.92
CA THR A 129 12.66 -10.18 -12.45
C THR A 129 12.94 -10.37 -10.96
N SER A 130 13.58 -9.40 -10.30
CA SER A 130 13.93 -9.47 -8.86
C SER A 130 14.01 -8.07 -8.24
N PRO A 131 13.97 -7.96 -6.89
CA PRO A 131 14.11 -6.67 -6.20
C PRO A 131 15.53 -6.10 -6.26
N LEU A 132 16.49 -6.89 -6.76
CA LEU A 132 17.89 -6.49 -6.96
C LEU A 132 18.14 -6.03 -8.41
N LYS A 133 17.10 -5.95 -9.25
CA LYS A 133 17.18 -5.63 -10.68
C LYS A 133 18.03 -6.63 -11.48
N ASP A 134 17.98 -7.93 -11.14
CA ASP A 134 18.83 -8.98 -11.76
C ASP A 134 18.72 -9.03 -13.29
N ALA A 135 17.50 -8.92 -13.82
CA ALA A 135 17.24 -8.84 -15.25
C ALA A 135 16.01 -7.98 -15.55
N ALA A 136 16.17 -7.08 -16.52
CA ALA A 136 15.08 -6.29 -17.07
C ALA A 136 14.16 -7.18 -17.93
N ILE A 137 12.86 -6.98 -17.78
CA ILE A 137 11.86 -7.51 -18.70
C ILE A 137 11.65 -6.46 -19.80
N ILE A 138 11.46 -6.91 -21.04
CA ILE A 138 11.19 -6.01 -22.18
C ILE A 138 9.68 -5.79 -22.26
N ASN A 139 9.25 -4.59 -22.66
CA ASN A 139 7.82 -4.30 -22.87
C ASN A 139 7.25 -5.17 -24.00
N GLY A 140 6.24 -5.98 -23.70
CA GLY A 140 5.74 -7.06 -24.58
C GLY A 140 6.51 -8.37 -24.45
N GLY A 141 7.33 -8.52 -23.40
CA GLY A 141 8.14 -9.70 -23.13
C GLY A 141 7.36 -10.83 -22.46
N SER A 142 7.85 -12.06 -22.62
CA SER A 142 7.25 -13.24 -21.99
C SER A 142 7.60 -13.35 -20.51
N VAL A 143 6.62 -13.79 -19.72
CA VAL A 143 6.75 -14.07 -18.28
C VAL A 143 6.21 -15.47 -17.97
N GLY A 144 6.41 -15.97 -16.75
CA GLY A 144 5.90 -17.25 -16.30
C GLY A 144 4.71 -17.13 -15.34
N ASN A 145 3.82 -18.12 -15.33
CA ASN A 145 2.83 -18.27 -14.25
C ASN A 145 3.55 -18.47 -12.91
N GLY A 146 3.11 -17.75 -11.87
CA GLY A 146 3.72 -17.74 -10.54
C GLY A 146 4.98 -16.88 -10.43
N GLN A 147 5.37 -16.14 -11.48
CA GLN A 147 6.52 -15.25 -11.44
C GLN A 147 6.16 -13.95 -10.70
N SER A 148 7.05 -13.49 -9.81
CA SER A 148 6.99 -12.14 -9.25
C SER A 148 7.76 -11.16 -10.13
N LEU A 149 7.10 -10.05 -10.45
CA LEU A 149 7.65 -8.91 -11.17
C LEU A 149 7.91 -7.78 -10.17
N TRP A 150 8.95 -6.99 -10.41
CA TRP A 150 9.30 -5.83 -9.60
C TRP A 150 9.24 -4.59 -10.48
N VAL A 151 8.23 -3.78 -10.23
CA VAL A 151 7.88 -2.62 -11.05
C VAL A 151 8.52 -1.37 -10.44
N GLU A 152 9.20 -0.62 -11.29
CA GLU A 152 9.91 0.61 -10.95
C GLU A 152 9.29 1.80 -11.68
N TYR A 153 9.23 2.95 -11.01
CA TYR A 153 8.82 4.20 -11.64
C TYR A 153 10.04 4.98 -12.14
N VAL A 154 10.19 5.09 -13.46
CA VAL A 154 11.39 5.64 -14.13
C VAL A 154 11.23 7.09 -14.59
N SER A 155 10.52 7.90 -13.80
CA SER A 155 10.30 9.33 -14.09
C SER A 155 10.31 10.15 -12.81
N GLN A 156 10.81 11.38 -12.89
CA GLN A 156 10.74 12.36 -11.81
C GLN A 156 9.38 13.10 -11.73
N ALA A 157 8.59 13.04 -12.80
CA ALA A 157 7.28 13.67 -12.85
C ALA A 157 6.22 12.71 -12.31
N HIS A 158 5.40 13.17 -11.38
CA HIS A 158 4.27 12.38 -10.91
C HIS A 158 3.26 12.14 -12.03
N THR A 159 2.76 10.91 -12.12
CA THR A 159 1.59 10.58 -12.93
C THR A 159 0.43 10.30 -11.99
N VAL A 160 -0.71 10.92 -12.32
CA VAL A 160 -1.97 10.68 -11.63
C VAL A 160 -2.92 10.03 -12.62
N GLY A 161 -3.61 8.98 -12.17
CA GLY A 161 -4.61 8.27 -12.95
C GLY A 161 -4.04 7.18 -13.86
N ALA A 162 -4.87 6.73 -14.79
CA ALA A 162 -4.63 5.54 -15.62
C ALA A 162 -3.56 5.73 -16.73
N SER A 163 -2.61 6.64 -16.58
CA SER A 163 -1.55 6.84 -17.58
C SER A 163 -0.36 5.88 -17.43
N THR A 164 -0.26 5.23 -16.27
CA THR A 164 0.82 4.31 -15.92
C THR A 164 0.19 2.97 -15.55
N GLN A 165 0.38 1.95 -16.39
CA GLN A 165 -0.33 0.67 -16.27
C GLN A 165 0.58 -0.48 -16.64
N LEU A 166 0.44 -1.61 -15.94
CA LEU A 166 1.01 -2.90 -16.31
C LEU A 166 -0.14 -3.81 -16.74
N GLN A 167 -0.03 -4.41 -17.92
CA GLN A 167 -1.02 -5.31 -18.49
C GLN A 167 -0.42 -6.70 -18.68
N LEU A 168 -1.17 -7.71 -18.27
CA LEU A 168 -0.89 -9.11 -18.57
C LEU A 168 -1.85 -9.58 -19.66
N GLU A 169 -1.32 -10.25 -20.68
CA GLU A 169 -2.08 -11.02 -21.66
C GLU A 169 -1.73 -12.50 -21.52
N VAL A 170 -2.74 -13.36 -21.39
CA VAL A 170 -2.60 -14.81 -21.32
C VAL A 170 -3.39 -15.46 -22.45
N SER A 171 -2.75 -16.35 -23.20
CA SER A 171 -3.41 -17.11 -24.27
C SER A 171 -3.14 -18.61 -24.17
N ASP A 172 -4.15 -19.41 -24.49
CA ASP A 172 -4.09 -20.87 -24.66
C ASP A 172 -4.15 -21.30 -26.14
N GLY A 173 -4.04 -20.34 -27.08
CA GLY A 173 -4.18 -20.53 -28.52
C GLY A 173 -5.61 -20.56 -29.05
N ALA A 174 -6.62 -20.72 -28.19
CA ALA A 174 -8.05 -20.67 -28.56
C ALA A 174 -8.75 -19.41 -28.00
N SER A 175 -8.24 -18.88 -26.89
CA SER A 175 -8.76 -17.75 -26.15
C SER A 175 -7.61 -16.86 -25.65
N VAL A 176 -7.97 -15.63 -25.29
CA VAL A 176 -7.06 -14.63 -24.72
C VAL A 176 -7.78 -14.00 -23.53
N ALA A 177 -7.10 -13.91 -22.40
CA ALA A 177 -7.51 -13.18 -21.22
C ALA A 177 -6.50 -12.06 -20.95
N THR A 178 -6.99 -10.96 -20.40
CA THR A 178 -6.15 -9.81 -20.05
C THR A 178 -6.47 -9.32 -18.66
N ASP A 179 -5.46 -8.82 -17.97
CA ASP A 179 -5.62 -8.14 -16.70
C ASP A 179 -4.69 -6.93 -16.58
N THR A 180 -5.00 -5.95 -15.73
CA THR A 180 -4.32 -4.65 -15.69
C THR A 180 -4.24 -4.04 -14.30
N VAL A 181 -3.02 -3.71 -13.89
CA VAL A 181 -2.73 -2.92 -12.68
C VAL A 181 -2.47 -1.47 -13.07
N VAL A 182 -3.17 -0.53 -12.44
CA VAL A 182 -2.92 0.91 -12.55
C VAL A 182 -1.99 1.37 -11.43
N PHE A 183 -0.95 2.11 -11.80
CA PHE A 183 0.00 2.71 -10.87
C PHE A 183 -0.27 4.20 -10.71
N HIS A 184 -0.14 4.69 -9.49
CA HIS A 184 -0.11 6.12 -9.19
C HIS A 184 1.14 6.43 -8.37
N SER A 185 1.85 7.51 -8.70
CA SER A 185 3.01 7.87 -7.89
C SER A 185 2.62 8.70 -6.68
N PHE A 186 3.17 8.37 -5.52
CA PHE A 186 2.87 9.07 -4.28
C PHE A 186 3.34 10.52 -4.35
N GLN A 187 2.43 11.45 -4.16
CA GLN A 187 2.76 12.87 -4.01
C GLN A 187 2.91 13.26 -2.53
N SER A 188 2.49 12.37 -1.64
CA SER A 188 2.51 12.57 -0.21
C SER A 188 3.34 11.53 0.54
N VAL A 189 3.75 11.86 1.76
CA VAL A 189 4.22 10.88 2.74
C VAL A 189 3.58 11.16 4.10
N VAL A 190 3.13 10.10 4.76
CA VAL A 190 2.57 10.13 6.12
C VAL A 190 3.59 9.57 7.09
N LEU A 191 3.96 10.37 8.09
CA LEU A 191 4.91 9.99 9.14
C LEU A 191 4.13 9.72 10.44
N ALA A 192 4.24 8.51 10.98
CA ALA A 192 3.71 8.16 12.29
C ALA A 192 4.85 8.06 13.31
N ILE A 193 4.86 8.98 14.28
CA ILE A 193 5.91 9.08 15.30
C ILE A 193 5.32 8.70 16.66
N ALA A 194 5.81 7.59 17.21
CA ALA A 194 5.26 7.03 18.44
C ALA A 194 5.75 7.70 19.71
N GLY A 195 5.20 7.27 20.85
CA GLY A 195 5.53 7.77 22.18
C GLY A 195 6.81 7.18 22.75
N ASN A 196 7.08 7.47 24.03
CA ASN A 196 8.21 6.86 24.74
C ASN A 196 8.11 5.33 24.71
N THR A 197 9.23 4.62 24.56
CA THR A 197 9.37 3.16 24.58
C THR A 197 8.57 2.39 23.51
N GLN A 198 7.86 3.09 22.64
CA GLN A 198 7.16 2.49 21.50
C GLN A 198 8.10 2.53 20.30
N GLU A 199 8.41 1.34 19.79
CA GLU A 199 9.33 1.13 18.67
C GLU A 199 8.56 0.45 17.53
N PRO A 200 8.79 0.85 16.27
CA PRO A 200 8.19 0.16 15.15
C PRO A 200 8.86 -1.21 15.01
N SER A 201 8.17 -2.25 15.49
CA SER A 201 8.64 -3.64 15.34
C SER A 201 7.71 -4.46 14.44
N ARG A 202 6.44 -4.05 14.34
CA ARG A 202 5.44 -4.65 13.48
C ARG A 202 4.42 -3.61 13.04
N PHE A 203 4.16 -3.54 11.74
CA PHE A 203 3.10 -2.70 11.20
C PHE A 203 1.72 -3.15 11.69
N GLY A 204 0.88 -2.19 12.10
CA GLY A 204 -0.47 -2.46 12.59
C GLY A 204 -0.52 -3.19 13.95
N ASP A 205 0.50 -3.04 14.80
CA ASP A 205 0.45 -3.54 16.17
C ASP A 205 -0.77 -2.94 16.91
N PRO A 206 -1.76 -3.76 17.31
CA PRO A 206 -3.00 -3.28 17.91
C PRO A 206 -2.80 -2.71 19.32
N THR A 207 -1.61 -2.85 19.91
CA THR A 207 -1.24 -2.28 21.21
C THR A 207 -0.52 -0.94 21.09
N LEU A 208 -0.27 -0.49 19.86
CA LEU A 208 0.38 0.77 19.52
C LEU A 208 -0.54 1.56 18.59
N GLY A 209 -1.55 2.22 19.16
CA GLY A 209 -2.62 2.86 18.41
C GLY A 209 -2.18 3.84 17.31
N VAL A 210 -1.10 4.60 17.52
CA VAL A 210 -0.52 5.45 16.46
C VAL A 210 -0.07 4.66 15.22
N TYR A 211 0.46 3.44 15.41
CA TYR A 211 0.83 2.54 14.32
C TYR A 211 -0.36 1.79 13.74
N THR A 212 -1.45 1.63 14.51
CA THR A 212 -2.73 1.16 13.95
C THR A 212 -3.32 2.18 12.98
N ILE A 213 -3.25 3.48 13.29
CA ILE A 213 -3.68 4.57 12.39
C ILE A 213 -2.87 4.55 11.09
N ALA A 214 -1.54 4.52 11.20
CA ALA A 214 -0.67 4.36 10.04
C ALA A 214 -0.98 3.08 9.25
N GLY A 215 -1.24 1.99 9.98
CA GLY A 215 -1.79 0.72 9.51
C GLY A 215 -2.90 0.86 8.49
N GLU A 216 -3.93 1.58 8.91
CA GLU A 216 -5.13 1.84 8.14
C GLU A 216 -4.86 2.71 6.92
N LEU A 217 -4.09 3.79 7.08
CA LEU A 217 -3.74 4.69 5.98
C LEU A 217 -2.97 4.00 4.87
N TYR A 218 -2.03 3.12 5.21
CA TYR A 218 -1.28 2.34 4.22
C TYR A 218 -2.19 1.37 3.45
N ARG A 219 -3.15 0.73 4.13
CA ARG A 219 -4.17 -0.11 3.47
C ARG A 219 -5.02 0.71 2.51
N GLN A 220 -5.29 1.98 2.82
CA GLN A 220 -5.97 2.95 1.97
C GLN A 220 -5.07 3.58 0.89
N GLY A 221 -3.85 3.06 0.67
CA GLY A 221 -3.00 3.46 -0.46
C GLY A 221 -2.11 4.67 -0.21
N TYR A 222 -1.87 5.08 1.05
CA TYR A 222 -0.91 6.15 1.35
C TYR A 222 0.54 5.62 1.49
N ASP A 223 1.54 6.44 1.14
CA ASP A 223 2.94 6.18 1.51
C ASP A 223 3.15 6.48 3.00
N VAL A 224 3.31 5.43 3.81
CA VAL A 224 3.36 5.55 5.27
C VAL A 224 4.71 5.08 5.81
N GLN A 225 5.32 5.90 6.66
CA GLN A 225 6.57 5.60 7.33
C GLN A 225 6.38 5.66 8.85
N LEU A 226 6.92 4.64 9.54
CA LEU A 226 6.83 4.51 11.00
C LEU A 226 8.14 4.90 11.64
N TYR A 227 8.06 5.66 12.74
CA TYR A 227 9.25 6.07 13.49
C TYR A 227 9.02 5.98 14.99
N ALA A 228 10.10 5.74 15.72
CA ALA A 228 10.16 5.97 17.14
C ALA A 228 10.46 7.45 17.43
N HIS A 229 10.03 7.95 18.60
CA HIS A 229 10.26 9.36 18.95
C HIS A 229 11.75 9.76 18.94
N HIS A 230 12.64 8.82 19.24
CA HIS A 230 14.05 9.09 19.43
C HIS A 230 14.82 9.27 18.12
N GLU A 231 14.24 8.85 16.99
CA GLU A 231 14.75 9.07 15.64
C GLU A 231 14.62 10.53 15.18
N VAL A 232 13.81 11.31 15.90
CA VAL A 232 13.82 12.77 15.86
C VAL A 232 14.66 13.28 17.01
N LEU A 233 15.75 13.98 16.71
CA LEU A 233 16.59 14.64 17.71
C LEU A 233 15.88 15.85 18.31
N LYS A 234 16.37 16.37 19.45
CA LYS A 234 15.84 17.61 20.05
C LYS A 234 15.91 18.82 19.11
N THR A 235 16.82 18.79 18.12
CA THR A 235 16.95 19.80 17.07
C THR A 235 15.88 19.69 15.98
N GLY A 236 15.11 18.61 15.96
CA GLY A 236 14.17 18.25 14.89
C GLY A 236 14.80 17.49 13.72
N LYS A 237 16.12 17.35 13.69
CA LYS A 237 16.85 16.53 12.70
C LYS A 237 16.87 15.05 13.10
N GLY A 238 17.55 14.21 12.34
CA GLY A 238 17.66 12.76 12.55
C GLY A 238 17.04 12.01 11.37
N LYS A 239 16.90 10.69 11.50
CA LYS A 239 16.44 9.82 10.41
C LYS A 239 15.14 10.33 9.76
N VAL A 240 14.13 10.68 10.56
CA VAL A 240 12.84 11.18 10.04
C VAL A 240 13.01 12.46 9.21
N TYR A 241 13.93 13.33 9.61
CA TYR A 241 14.21 14.56 8.85
C TYR A 241 14.94 14.24 7.54
N ASP A 242 15.91 13.33 7.58
CA ASP A 242 16.70 12.94 6.41
C ASP A 242 15.80 12.26 5.36
N ASP A 243 14.90 11.37 5.79
CA ASP A 243 13.94 10.67 4.93
C ASP A 243 12.96 11.65 4.28
N VAL A 244 12.46 12.67 5.01
CA VAL A 244 11.58 13.71 4.45
C VAL A 244 12.33 14.60 3.46
N VAL A 245 13.57 14.99 3.78
CA VAL A 245 14.38 15.81 2.86
C VAL A 245 14.69 15.04 1.58
N SER A 246 15.06 13.76 1.68
CA SER A 246 15.27 12.88 0.53
C SER A 246 13.98 12.74 -0.29
N GLY A 247 12.85 12.42 0.36
CA GLY A 247 11.57 12.29 -0.33
C GLY A 247 11.17 13.55 -1.11
N VAL A 248 11.37 14.74 -0.53
CA VAL A 248 11.07 16.00 -1.22
C VAL A 248 12.02 16.28 -2.37
N LEU A 249 13.33 16.14 -2.15
CA LEU A 249 14.33 16.59 -3.12
C LEU A 249 14.62 15.57 -4.22
N SER A 250 14.45 14.28 -3.92
CA SER A 250 14.81 13.17 -4.79
C SER A 250 13.58 12.49 -5.37
N ARG A 251 12.52 12.32 -4.54
CA ARG A 251 11.28 11.61 -4.94
C ARG A 251 10.11 12.57 -5.27
N ASN A 252 10.39 13.87 -5.32
CA ASN A 252 9.42 14.93 -5.65
C ASN A 252 8.18 14.99 -4.74
N VAL A 253 8.25 14.40 -3.54
CA VAL A 253 7.17 14.46 -2.55
C VAL A 253 6.94 15.91 -2.15
N ASN A 254 5.72 16.41 -2.36
CA ASN A 254 5.41 17.82 -2.09
C ASN A 254 4.43 18.01 -0.93
N SER A 255 3.83 16.93 -0.42
CA SER A 255 2.88 16.95 0.68
C SER A 255 3.36 16.04 1.82
N VAL A 256 3.51 16.59 3.02
CA VAL A 256 3.89 15.81 4.21
C VAL A 256 2.79 15.87 5.26
N ALA A 257 2.49 14.72 5.84
CA ALA A 257 1.61 14.59 6.99
C ALA A 257 2.36 13.98 8.19
N ILE A 258 2.10 14.47 9.41
CA ILE A 258 2.78 13.97 10.63
C ILE A 258 1.77 13.69 11.72
N ILE A 259 1.68 12.44 12.19
CA ILE A 259 0.89 12.03 13.34
C ILE A 259 1.86 11.69 14.47
N GLY A 260 1.73 12.38 15.61
CA GLY A 260 2.58 12.18 16.77
C GLY A 260 1.77 11.83 18.02
N TYR A 261 2.16 10.76 18.71
CA TYR A 261 1.58 10.39 20.01
C TYR A 261 2.56 10.66 21.15
N SER A 262 2.07 11.21 22.28
CA SER A 262 2.88 11.45 23.48
C SER A 262 4.16 12.27 23.17
N TRP A 263 5.37 11.74 23.42
CA TRP A 263 6.64 12.37 23.01
C TRP A 263 6.78 12.54 21.49
N GLY A 264 6.16 11.67 20.70
CA GLY A 264 6.09 11.78 19.25
C GLY A 264 5.41 13.06 18.77
N ALA A 265 4.44 13.61 19.52
CA ALA A 265 3.83 14.91 19.21
C ALA A 265 4.83 16.07 19.40
N GLY A 266 5.61 16.05 20.49
CA GLY A 266 6.69 17.01 20.69
C GLY A 266 7.82 16.85 19.66
N ALA A 267 8.08 15.61 19.23
CA ALA A 267 9.03 15.32 18.16
C ALA A 267 8.54 15.89 16.82
N ALA A 268 7.26 15.72 16.48
CA ALA A 268 6.62 16.33 15.31
C ALA A 268 6.76 17.85 15.29
N TYR A 269 6.59 18.53 16.43
CA TYR A 269 6.88 19.97 16.53
C TYR A 269 8.34 20.29 16.19
N ASN A 270 9.30 19.58 16.80
CA ASN A 270 10.72 19.83 16.54
C ASN A 270 11.07 19.58 15.06
N LEU A 271 10.59 18.47 14.50
CA LEU A 271 10.77 18.10 13.09
C LEU A 271 10.22 19.19 12.16
N SER A 272 8.97 19.62 12.36
CA SER A 272 8.37 20.70 11.55
C SER A 272 9.15 22.01 11.60
N ASN A 273 9.73 22.36 12.76
CA ASN A 273 10.57 23.54 12.91
C ASN A 273 11.92 23.39 12.18
N ALA A 274 12.51 22.19 12.16
CA ALA A 274 13.71 21.92 11.38
C ALA A 274 13.43 21.99 9.88
N LEU A 275 12.40 21.30 9.40
CA LEU A 275 11.97 21.31 7.98
C LEU A 275 11.68 22.72 7.49
N LYS A 276 10.98 23.55 8.29
CA LYS A 276 10.70 24.95 7.92
C LYS A 276 11.96 25.80 7.72
N LYS A 277 13.04 25.49 8.43
CA LYS A 277 14.32 26.22 8.33
C LYS A 277 15.18 25.74 7.15
N THR A 278 14.87 24.60 6.56
CA THR A 278 15.60 24.02 5.43
C THR A 278 15.21 24.74 4.14
N LYS A 279 16.09 25.65 3.70
CA LYS A 279 15.82 26.58 2.61
C LYS A 279 15.58 25.91 1.25
N THR A 280 16.03 24.67 1.06
CA THR A 280 15.88 23.93 -0.20
C THR A 280 14.48 23.32 -0.36
N LEU A 281 13.74 23.09 0.72
CA LEU A 281 12.44 22.41 0.66
C LEU A 281 11.34 23.29 0.05
N ALA A 282 11.28 24.58 0.41
CA ALA A 282 10.22 25.46 -0.08
C ALA A 282 10.28 25.69 -1.61
N PRO A 283 11.46 25.95 -2.23
CA PRO A 283 11.60 25.96 -3.69
C PRO A 283 11.24 24.63 -4.37
N ALA A 284 11.46 23.50 -3.68
CA ALA A 284 11.07 22.17 -4.15
C ALA A 284 9.57 21.87 -3.96
N GLY A 285 8.76 22.83 -3.48
CA GLY A 285 7.31 22.68 -3.37
C GLY A 285 6.80 22.04 -2.09
N TYR A 286 7.67 21.75 -1.11
CA TYR A 286 7.28 21.15 0.18
C TYR A 286 6.16 21.89 0.90
N ARG A 287 5.17 21.12 1.37
CA ARG A 287 4.06 21.57 2.21
C ARG A 287 3.85 20.61 3.37
N LEU A 288 3.73 21.16 4.58
CA LEU A 288 3.23 20.41 5.73
C LEU A 288 1.70 20.52 5.74
N THR A 289 1.02 19.57 5.09
CA THR A 289 -0.42 19.65 4.80
C THR A 289 -1.25 19.34 6.04
N TYR A 290 -0.87 18.31 6.77
CA TYR A 290 -1.63 17.82 7.91
C TYR A 290 -0.71 17.44 9.07
N THR A 291 -1.12 17.76 10.29
CA THR A 291 -0.49 17.20 11.49
C THR A 291 -1.53 16.82 12.53
N ALA A 292 -1.25 15.77 13.28
CA ALA A 292 -2.07 15.37 14.42
C ALA A 292 -1.21 15.13 15.66
N SER A 293 -1.72 15.57 16.81
CA SER A 293 -1.17 15.25 18.13
C SER A 293 -2.17 14.41 18.90
N ILE A 294 -1.73 13.25 19.41
CA ILE A 294 -2.50 12.39 20.31
C ILE A 294 -1.86 12.45 21.69
N ASP A 295 -2.59 13.05 22.64
CA ASP A 295 -2.18 13.34 24.01
C ASP A 295 -0.75 13.85 24.16
N GLY A 296 -0.41 14.81 23.29
CA GLY A 296 0.95 15.24 23.05
C GLY A 296 1.65 15.88 24.25
N ILE A 297 2.88 15.46 24.49
CA ILE A 297 3.80 16.06 25.47
C ILE A 297 5.08 16.50 24.76
N LYS A 298 5.75 17.52 25.32
CA LYS A 298 7.01 18.03 24.78
C LYS A 298 8.03 16.89 24.70
N HIS A 299 8.78 16.85 23.61
CA HIS A 299 9.76 15.79 23.37
C HIS A 299 10.76 15.67 24.54
N ARG A 300 10.85 14.46 25.14
CA ARG A 300 11.71 14.16 26.31
C ARG A 300 11.38 15.00 27.55
N SER A 301 10.12 15.35 27.73
CA SER A 301 9.58 16.08 28.88
C SER A 301 8.21 15.52 29.26
N ILE A 302 7.77 15.76 30.49
CA ILE A 302 6.43 15.35 30.96
C ILE A 302 5.37 16.46 30.80
N SER A 303 5.79 17.65 30.35
CA SER A 303 4.88 18.78 30.14
C SER A 303 4.12 18.63 28.83
N ALA A 304 2.85 19.02 28.83
CA ALA A 304 2.02 19.06 27.62
C ALA A 304 2.69 19.85 26.48
N GLU A 305 2.57 19.34 25.26
CA GLU A 305 2.91 20.07 24.04
C GLU A 305 1.72 20.99 23.71
N THR A 306 1.95 22.30 23.76
CA THR A 306 0.92 23.32 23.51
C THR A 306 1.20 24.13 22.26
N ARG A 307 2.26 23.78 21.52
CA ARG A 307 2.70 24.47 20.30
C ARG A 307 2.22 23.69 19.09
N LYS A 308 1.62 24.40 18.14
CA LYS A 308 1.25 23.84 16.84
C LYS A 308 2.52 23.57 16.01
N PRO A 309 2.63 22.42 15.31
CA PRO A 309 3.72 22.18 14.36
C PRO A 309 3.89 23.33 13.37
N VAL A 310 5.14 23.72 13.12
CA VAL A 310 5.46 24.94 12.36
C VAL A 310 5.15 24.76 10.89
N GLY A 311 4.34 25.65 10.33
CA GLY A 311 3.99 25.65 8.90
C GLY A 311 2.90 24.65 8.51
N THR A 312 2.30 23.93 9.46
CA THR A 312 1.19 23.01 9.17
C THR A 312 -0.06 23.77 8.73
N ALA A 313 -0.70 23.33 7.64
CA ALA A 313 -1.96 23.92 7.19
C ALA A 313 -3.11 23.55 8.14
N TYR A 314 -3.28 22.25 8.40
CA TYR A 314 -4.27 21.73 9.34
C TYR A 314 -3.58 21.07 10.54
N HIS A 315 -4.17 21.20 11.73
CA HIS A 315 -3.66 20.53 12.92
C HIS A 315 -4.79 20.03 13.80
N ASP A 316 -4.89 18.72 13.96
CA ASP A 316 -5.74 18.07 14.96
C ASP A 316 -4.97 17.88 16.27
N ASN A 317 -5.62 18.17 17.38
CA ASN A 317 -5.06 17.94 18.71
C ASN A 317 -6.09 17.23 19.58
N VAL A 318 -5.93 15.91 19.72
CA VAL A 318 -6.76 15.05 20.54
C VAL A 318 -6.02 14.84 21.87
N TYR A 319 -6.62 15.21 23.00
CA TYR A 319 -5.94 15.16 24.30
C TYR A 319 -6.89 14.81 25.43
N GLN A 320 -6.35 14.32 26.54
CA GLN A 320 -7.06 14.13 27.80
C GLN A 320 -6.55 15.08 28.88
N ARG A 321 -7.36 15.32 29.90
CA ARG A 321 -7.02 16.15 31.08
C ARG A 321 -7.16 15.40 32.41
N ARG A 322 -7.45 14.10 32.33
CA ARG A 322 -7.72 13.22 33.47
C ARG A 322 -6.47 12.96 34.29
N ASP A 323 -5.36 12.65 33.65
CA ASP A 323 -4.14 12.26 34.35
C ASP A 323 -3.48 13.46 35.02
N LEU A 324 -2.72 13.23 36.09
CA LEU A 324 -1.95 14.31 36.73
C LEU A 324 -0.82 14.73 35.79
N LEU A 325 0.04 13.77 35.42
CA LEU A 325 1.08 13.80 34.39
C LEU A 325 1.46 12.34 34.01
N PRO A 326 1.94 12.06 32.79
CA PRO A 326 1.89 12.92 31.61
C PRO A 326 0.46 13.10 31.09
N ARG A 327 0.20 14.21 30.38
CA ARG A 327 -1.07 14.49 29.69
C ARG A 327 -0.88 15.57 28.63
N GLY A 328 -1.73 15.55 27.61
CA GLY A 328 -1.84 16.63 26.63
C GLY A 328 -2.57 17.86 27.17
N ASN A 329 -2.68 18.87 26.31
CA ASN A 329 -3.45 20.08 26.59
C ASN A 329 -3.91 20.73 25.29
N LYS A 330 -4.74 21.76 25.39
CA LYS A 330 -5.17 22.57 24.26
C LYS A 330 -3.96 23.21 23.54
N VAL A 331 -3.93 23.10 22.21
CA VAL A 331 -2.98 23.77 21.32
C VAL A 331 -3.67 24.96 20.66
N SER A 332 -3.08 26.15 20.73
CA SER A 332 -3.65 27.35 20.09
C SER A 332 -3.66 27.20 18.56
N GLY A 333 -4.78 27.55 17.91
CA GLY A 333 -4.92 27.46 16.45
C GLY A 333 -5.05 26.05 15.87
N ALA A 334 -5.38 25.07 16.71
CA ALA A 334 -5.64 23.67 16.35
C ALA A 334 -7.13 23.31 16.46
N GLN A 335 -7.54 22.24 15.78
CA GLN A 335 -8.81 21.55 16.00
C GLN A 335 -8.67 20.70 17.27
N ASN A 336 -9.14 21.23 18.38
CA ASN A 336 -8.91 20.65 19.70
C ASN A 336 -10.08 19.75 20.12
N LEU A 337 -9.79 18.50 20.44
CA LEU A 337 -10.73 17.55 21.02
C LEU A 337 -10.24 17.12 22.41
N ASN A 338 -10.93 17.59 23.45
CA ASN A 338 -10.71 17.10 24.82
C ASN A 338 -11.55 15.84 25.06
N VAL A 339 -10.93 14.67 24.94
CA VAL A 339 -11.65 13.39 25.05
C VAL A 339 -12.19 13.15 26.46
N THR A 340 -11.62 13.78 27.49
CA THR A 340 -12.14 13.68 28.87
C THR A 340 -13.55 14.23 29.01
N LEU A 341 -13.97 15.14 28.12
CA LEU A 341 -15.32 15.71 28.10
C LEU A 341 -16.29 14.90 27.21
N ALA A 342 -15.78 14.00 26.38
CA ALA A 342 -16.59 13.13 25.54
C ALA A 342 -17.07 11.91 26.34
N SER A 343 -18.31 11.46 26.13
CA SER A 343 -18.88 10.30 26.83
C SER A 343 -18.04 9.03 26.63
N TRP A 344 -17.57 8.79 25.40
CA TRP A 344 -16.69 7.68 25.04
C TRP A 344 -15.25 7.82 25.56
N GLY A 345 -14.81 9.05 25.85
CA GLY A 345 -13.43 9.35 26.22
C GLY A 345 -13.18 9.52 27.72
N THR A 346 -14.24 9.46 28.55
CA THR A 346 -14.17 9.70 30.01
C THR A 346 -13.17 8.78 30.73
N HIS A 347 -12.89 7.60 30.18
CA HIS A 347 -11.98 6.63 30.77
C HIS A 347 -10.61 6.54 30.11
N LEU A 348 -10.38 7.27 29.02
CA LEU A 348 -9.10 7.28 28.34
C LEU A 348 -8.02 7.94 29.20
N ARG A 349 -6.84 7.31 29.18
CA ARG A 349 -5.61 7.74 29.85
C ARG A 349 -4.54 8.04 28.82
N HIS A 350 -3.45 8.69 29.23
CA HIS A 350 -2.30 8.97 28.38
C HIS A 350 -1.88 7.74 27.57
N VAL A 351 -1.74 6.60 28.22
CA VAL A 351 -1.23 5.34 27.64
C VAL A 351 -2.23 4.52 26.84
N THR A 352 -3.47 5.01 26.63
CA THR A 352 -4.56 4.23 26.00
C THR A 352 -5.39 5.04 25.00
N ILE A 353 -5.12 6.34 24.90
CA ILE A 353 -5.94 7.26 24.12
C ILE A 353 -5.76 7.04 22.60
N ASP A 354 -4.57 6.68 22.15
CA ASP A 354 -4.28 6.36 20.75
C ASP A 354 -4.84 4.99 20.34
N ASP A 355 -5.07 4.08 21.28
CA ASP A 355 -5.69 2.77 21.02
C ASP A 355 -7.21 2.84 20.80
N HIS A 356 -7.83 3.99 21.10
CA HIS A 356 -9.29 4.09 21.07
C HIS A 356 -9.80 4.21 19.62
N PRO A 357 -10.72 3.33 19.15
CA PRO A 357 -11.17 3.31 17.76
C PRO A 357 -11.74 4.63 17.26
N THR A 358 -12.47 5.37 18.10
CA THR A 358 -13.00 6.70 17.72
C THR A 358 -11.90 7.74 17.48
N VAL A 359 -10.79 7.67 18.22
CA VAL A 359 -9.64 8.56 17.99
C VAL A 359 -8.95 8.18 16.69
N GLN A 360 -8.76 6.87 16.46
CA GLN A 360 -8.13 6.37 15.24
C GLN A 360 -8.93 6.75 14.00
N GLN A 361 -10.23 6.44 13.97
CA GLN A 361 -11.10 6.76 12.84
C GLN A 361 -11.16 8.27 12.56
N LEU A 362 -11.28 9.09 13.61
CA LEU A 362 -11.29 10.56 13.47
C LEU A 362 -10.04 11.07 12.73
N LEU A 363 -8.87 10.56 13.09
CA LEU A 363 -7.60 11.00 12.51
C LEU A 363 -7.39 10.46 11.10
N VAL A 364 -7.83 9.22 10.83
CA VAL A 364 -7.86 8.66 9.47
C VAL A 364 -8.76 9.53 8.58
N ASP A 365 -10.02 9.74 8.97
CA ASP A 365 -10.99 10.54 8.20
C ASP A 365 -10.50 11.97 7.95
N ASN A 366 -9.93 12.60 8.98
CA ASN A 366 -9.43 13.96 8.84
C ASN A 366 -8.20 14.05 7.93
N LEU A 367 -7.30 13.07 7.98
CA LEU A 367 -6.14 13.03 7.11
C LEU A 367 -6.56 12.77 5.67
N THR A 368 -7.41 11.77 5.42
CA THR A 368 -7.81 11.40 4.05
C THR A 368 -8.65 12.47 3.37
N ALA A 369 -9.38 13.28 4.12
CA ALA A 369 -10.07 14.47 3.59
C ALA A 369 -9.12 15.61 3.15
N ARG A 370 -7.83 15.56 3.48
CA ARG A 370 -6.89 16.70 3.33
C ARG A 370 -5.60 16.37 2.60
N VAL A 371 -5.19 15.11 2.62
CA VAL A 371 -3.93 14.63 2.05
C VAL A 371 -4.28 13.71 0.90
N ILE A 372 -3.77 14.04 -0.28
CA ILE A 372 -3.80 13.14 -1.43
C ILE A 372 -2.89 11.95 -1.15
N ALA A 373 -3.27 10.75 -1.56
CA ALA A 373 -2.39 9.58 -1.48
C ALA A 373 -1.09 9.86 -2.27
#